data_AF-A0A9E3F5Z4-F1
#
_entry.id   AF-A0A9E3F5Z4-F1
#
_cell.length_a   1.000
_cell.length_b   1.000
_cell.length_c   1.000
_cell.angle_alpha   90.00
_cell.angle_beta   90.00
_cell.angle_gamma   90.00
#
_symmetry.space_group_name_H-M   'P 1'
#
loop_
_entity.id
_entity.type
_entity.pdbx_description
1 polymer ?
#
loop_
_entity_poly.entity_id
_entity_poly.type
_entity_poly.pdbx_seq_one_letter_code
_entity_poly.pdbx_strand_id
1 'polypeptide(L)'
;MSPDAIIAEAIALIAAVPGYAATANDLRCARIRVNPCLSDRAQTSLRGVITLGPEPFAGTLEVAGVGVAGTLVHEHWHTRQNPFLKTWSFWAGVFTRTHPMRRYERPAYERQAAFLCALTDARPELRPLALRERDAALASFAALYGGVQPSE
;
A
#
# COMPACT_ATOMS: atom_id res chain seq x y z
N MET A 1 -4.10 -6.02 21.25
CA MET A 1 -5.07 -5.06 20.66
C MET A 1 -5.70 -5.73 19.45
N SER A 2 -6.99 -5.52 19.18
CA SER A 2 -7.62 -6.17 18.02
C SER A 2 -7.12 -5.55 16.70
N PRO A 3 -6.98 -6.34 15.62
CA PRO A 3 -6.67 -5.80 14.30
C PRO A 3 -7.65 -4.73 13.84
N ASP A 4 -8.93 -4.85 14.21
CA ASP A 4 -9.97 -3.87 13.89
C ASP A 4 -9.67 -2.48 14.48
N ALA A 5 -9.12 -2.41 15.70
CA ALA A 5 -8.75 -1.14 16.31
C ALA A 5 -7.58 -0.47 15.56
N ILE A 6 -6.60 -1.25 15.11
CA ILE A 6 -5.47 -0.76 14.33
C ILE A 6 -5.95 -0.27 12.94
N ILE A 7 -6.88 -0.99 12.32
CA ILE A 7 -7.48 -0.58 11.03
C ILE A 7 -8.25 0.74 11.21
N ALA A 8 -9.05 0.88 12.28
CA ALA A 8 -9.77 2.12 12.56
C ALA A 8 -8.82 3.30 12.77
N GLU A 9 -7.75 3.09 13.55
CA GLU A 9 -6.70 4.10 13.76
C GLU A 9 -5.99 4.47 12.46
N ALA A 10 -5.63 3.49 11.64
CA ALA A 10 -5.02 3.72 10.33
C ALA A 10 -5.93 4.56 9.41
N ILE A 11 -7.23 4.28 9.38
CA ILE A 11 -8.20 5.08 8.62
C ILE A 11 -8.32 6.50 9.18
N ALA A 12 -8.25 6.66 10.50
CA ALA A 12 -8.23 7.98 11.14
C ALA A 12 -6.96 8.77 10.78
N LEU A 13 -5.79 8.12 10.76
CA LEU A 13 -4.54 8.71 10.28
C LEU A 13 -4.67 9.17 8.83
N ILE A 14 -5.23 8.34 7.94
CA ILE A 14 -5.48 8.72 6.54
C ILE A 14 -6.40 9.94 6.46
N ALA A 15 -7.47 9.97 7.25
CA ALA A 15 -8.42 11.09 7.27
C ALA A 15 -7.81 12.42 7.76
N ALA A 16 -6.79 12.35 8.62
CA ALA A 16 -6.10 13.51 9.16
C ALA A 16 -5.14 14.18 8.15
N VAL A 17 -4.76 13.49 7.07
CA VAL A 17 -3.86 14.04 6.06
C VAL A 17 -4.64 14.84 5.01
N PRO A 18 -4.30 16.13 4.78
CA PRO A 18 -4.92 16.93 3.73
C PRO A 18 -4.87 16.25 2.36
N GLY A 19 -6.02 16.23 1.65
CA GLY A 19 -6.14 15.58 0.34
C GLY A 19 -6.50 14.09 0.37
N TYR A 20 -6.53 13.44 1.54
CA TYR A 20 -6.83 12.00 1.69
C TYR A 20 -8.21 11.69 2.29
N ALA A 21 -9.03 12.70 2.55
CA ALA A 21 -10.37 12.52 3.13
C ALA A 21 -11.29 11.59 2.31
N ALA A 22 -11.25 11.69 0.97
CA ALA A 22 -12.02 10.80 0.10
C ALA A 22 -11.55 9.35 0.20
N THR A 23 -10.23 9.12 0.20
CA THR A 23 -9.65 7.79 0.40
C THR A 23 -10.04 7.20 1.75
N ALA A 24 -9.98 7.98 2.83
CA ALA A 24 -10.44 7.52 4.14
C ALA A 24 -11.93 7.14 4.15
N ASN A 25 -12.79 7.95 3.52
CA ASN A 25 -14.21 7.66 3.41
C ASN A 25 -14.49 6.36 2.64
N ASP A 26 -13.82 6.15 1.52
CA ASP A 26 -13.95 4.90 0.77
C ASP A 26 -13.52 3.70 1.61
N LEU A 27 -12.41 3.82 2.35
CA LEU A 27 -11.88 2.76 3.19
C LEU A 27 -12.80 2.43 4.38
N ARG A 28 -13.53 3.40 4.94
CA ARG A 28 -14.56 3.15 5.97
C ARG A 28 -15.69 2.25 5.46
N CYS A 29 -16.01 2.35 4.17
CA CYS A 29 -17.05 1.55 3.53
C CYS A 29 -16.48 0.28 2.85
N ALA A 30 -15.15 0.13 2.83
CA ALA A 30 -14.50 -0.99 2.16
C ALA A 30 -14.63 -2.29 2.96
N ARG A 31 -14.57 -3.42 2.23
CA ARG A 31 -14.52 -4.74 2.84
C ARG A 31 -13.07 -5.09 3.14
N ILE A 32 -12.62 -4.79 4.35
CA ILE A 32 -11.27 -5.08 4.83
C ILE A 32 -11.30 -6.34 5.69
N ARG A 33 -10.34 -7.25 5.49
CA ARG A 33 -10.18 -8.47 6.27
C ARG A 33 -8.72 -8.68 6.61
N VAL A 34 -8.47 -9.43 7.67
CA VAL A 34 -7.12 -9.86 8.06
C VAL A 34 -7.00 -11.35 7.80
N ASN A 35 -5.93 -11.74 7.12
CA ASN A 35 -5.55 -13.14 6.93
C ASN A 35 -4.14 -13.37 7.50
N PRO A 36 -4.01 -13.98 8.68
CA PRO A 36 -2.71 -14.23 9.31
C PRO A 36 -1.76 -15.10 8.49
N CYS A 37 -2.30 -15.90 7.55
CA CYS A 37 -1.51 -16.80 6.70
C CYS A 37 -1.18 -16.18 5.33
N LEU A 38 -1.53 -14.92 5.09
CA LEU A 38 -1.16 -14.24 3.85
C LEU A 38 0.35 -13.94 3.88
N SER A 39 1.08 -14.48 2.90
CA SER A 39 2.52 -14.22 2.72
C SER A 39 2.79 -12.75 2.40
N ASP A 40 1.89 -12.17 1.62
CA ASP A 40 2.01 -10.80 1.14
C ASP A 40 1.54 -9.83 2.22
N ARG A 41 2.06 -8.60 2.15
CA ARG A 41 1.68 -7.52 3.05
C ARG A 41 0.17 -7.23 2.98
N ALA A 42 -0.37 -7.20 1.76
CA ALA A 42 -1.79 -7.14 1.49
C ALA A 42 -2.10 -7.55 0.05
N GLN A 43 -3.38 -7.73 -0.25
CA GLN A 43 -3.88 -7.86 -1.61
C GLN A 43 -5.31 -7.33 -1.73
N THR A 44 -5.65 -6.82 -2.92
CA THR A 44 -7.01 -6.43 -3.29
C THR A 44 -7.57 -7.37 -4.35
N SER A 45 -8.72 -7.98 -4.03
CA SER A 45 -9.44 -8.84 -4.99
C SER A 45 -10.18 -8.02 -6.05
N LEU A 46 -10.57 -8.69 -7.15
CA LEU A 46 -11.41 -8.09 -8.21
C LEU A 46 -12.77 -7.56 -7.72
N ARG A 47 -13.24 -8.00 -6.55
CA ARG A 47 -14.47 -7.51 -5.92
C ARG A 47 -14.24 -6.35 -4.96
N GLY A 48 -13.03 -5.79 -4.93
CA GLY A 48 -12.65 -4.67 -4.04
C GLY A 48 -12.52 -5.06 -2.57
N VAL A 49 -12.36 -6.36 -2.26
CA VAL A 49 -12.05 -6.82 -0.89
C VAL A 49 -10.55 -6.68 -0.67
N ILE A 50 -10.16 -5.91 0.34
CA ILE A 50 -8.78 -5.73 0.78
C ILE A 50 -8.50 -6.77 1.87
N THR A 51 -7.47 -7.58 1.67
CA THR A 51 -7.01 -8.56 2.66
C THR A 51 -5.62 -8.18 3.13
N LEU A 52 -5.46 -7.85 4.40
CA LEU A 52 -4.19 -7.52 5.02
C LEU A 52 -3.53 -8.78 5.57
N GLY A 53 -2.22 -8.92 5.36
CA GLY A 53 -1.38 -9.93 6.00
C GLY A 53 -0.97 -9.50 7.41
N PRO A 54 -0.11 -10.28 8.09
CA PRO A 54 0.33 -9.98 9.46
C PRO A 54 1.40 -8.88 9.51
N GLU A 55 2.21 -8.74 8.46
CA GLU A 55 3.37 -7.84 8.43
C GLU A 55 3.06 -6.36 8.72
N PRO A 56 2.00 -5.71 8.17
CA PRO A 56 1.73 -4.31 8.46
C PRO A 56 1.26 -4.06 9.90
N PHE A 57 0.91 -5.11 10.65
CA PHE A 57 0.51 -5.03 12.06
C PHE A 57 1.67 -5.23 13.04
N ALA A 58 2.90 -5.45 12.55
CA ALA A 58 4.04 -5.72 13.41
C ALA A 58 4.52 -4.46 14.17
N GLY A 59 5.05 -4.68 15.39
CA GLY A 59 5.65 -3.61 16.21
C GLY A 59 4.70 -3.01 17.25
N THR A 60 4.93 -1.73 17.58
CA THR A 60 4.07 -0.98 18.51
C THR A 60 2.79 -0.53 17.81
N LEU A 61 1.81 -0.03 18.58
CA LEU A 61 0.56 0.49 18.02
C LEU A 61 0.79 1.57 16.95
N GLU A 62 1.70 2.50 17.21
CA GLU A 62 2.00 3.61 16.29
C GLU A 62 2.65 3.10 15.01
N VAL A 63 3.58 2.14 15.13
CA VAL A 63 4.24 1.50 13.98
C VAL A 63 3.19 0.76 13.14
N ALA A 64 2.35 -0.06 13.78
CA ALA A 64 1.28 -0.78 13.11
C ALA A 64 0.25 0.16 12.47
N GLY A 65 -0.10 1.27 13.13
CA GLY A 65 -1.03 2.27 12.60
C GLY A 65 -0.51 2.92 11.32
N VAL A 66 0.75 3.34 11.31
CA VAL A 66 1.41 3.91 10.11
C VAL A 66 1.57 2.85 9.01
N GLY A 67 2.00 1.64 9.38
CA GLY A 67 2.18 0.52 8.45
C GLY A 67 0.88 0.10 7.77
N VAL A 68 -0.21 -0.07 8.53
CA VAL A 68 -1.54 -0.35 7.99
C VAL A 68 -2.06 0.84 7.17
N ALA A 69 -1.85 2.08 7.60
CA ALA A 69 -2.31 3.26 6.84
C ALA A 69 -1.66 3.34 5.45
N GLY A 70 -0.34 3.18 5.37
CA GLY A 70 0.38 3.15 4.10
C GLY A 70 -0.10 2.00 3.20
N THR A 71 -0.32 0.83 3.78
CA THR A 71 -0.83 -0.36 3.07
C THR A 71 -2.25 -0.15 2.53
N LEU A 72 -3.14 0.44 3.33
CA LEU A 72 -4.50 0.71 2.90
C LEU A 72 -4.57 1.73 1.77
N VAL A 73 -3.71 2.75 1.77
CA VAL A 73 -3.59 3.69 0.65
C VAL A 73 -3.11 3.00 -0.61
N HIS A 74 -2.14 2.10 -0.49
CA HIS A 74 -1.67 1.26 -1.59
C HIS A 74 -2.81 0.42 -2.18
N GLU A 75 -3.48 -0.37 -1.34
CA GLU A 75 -4.54 -1.28 -1.76
C GLU A 75 -5.78 -0.55 -2.28
N HIS A 76 -6.10 0.61 -1.72
CA HIS A 76 -7.19 1.47 -2.20
C HIS A 76 -6.98 1.86 -3.67
N TRP A 77 -5.73 2.08 -4.11
CA TRP A 77 -5.46 2.34 -5.52
C TRP A 77 -5.94 1.18 -6.40
N HIS A 78 -5.64 -0.06 -6.01
CA HIS A 78 -6.07 -1.25 -6.75
C HIS A 78 -7.59 -1.42 -6.80
N THR A 79 -8.34 -0.93 -5.80
CA THR A 79 -9.82 -0.97 -5.84
C THR A 79 -10.40 -0.12 -6.97
N ARG A 80 -9.67 0.90 -7.44
CA ARG A 80 -10.06 1.82 -8.52
C ARG A 80 -9.38 1.53 -9.85
N GLN A 81 -8.37 0.67 -9.83
CA GLN A 81 -7.57 0.37 -11.00
C GLN A 81 -8.36 -0.53 -11.97
N ASN A 82 -8.25 -0.24 -13.26
CA ASN A 82 -8.84 -1.12 -14.27
C ASN A 82 -8.12 -2.49 -14.23
N PRO A 83 -8.85 -3.62 -14.05
CA PRO A 83 -8.25 -4.94 -13.87
C PRO A 83 -7.45 -5.41 -15.10
N PHE A 84 -7.76 -4.90 -16.30
CA PHE A 84 -7.02 -5.22 -17.52
C PHE A 84 -5.61 -4.59 -17.57
N LEU A 85 -5.32 -3.60 -16.72
CA LEU A 85 -3.99 -3.00 -16.65
C LEU A 85 -2.92 -4.00 -16.19
N LYS A 86 -3.30 -5.04 -15.43
CA LYS A 86 -2.37 -6.10 -15.03
C LYS A 86 -1.92 -6.90 -16.25
N THR A 87 -2.86 -7.29 -17.11
CA THR A 87 -2.58 -8.00 -18.37
C THR A 87 -1.76 -7.12 -19.32
N TRP A 88 -2.11 -5.85 -19.45
CA TRP A 88 -1.34 -4.92 -20.28
C TRP A 88 0.10 -4.74 -19.77
N SER A 89 0.26 -4.55 -18.45
CA SER A 89 1.57 -4.44 -17.81
C SER A 89 2.41 -5.69 -18.07
N PHE A 90 1.81 -6.88 -17.97
CA PHE A 90 2.51 -8.13 -18.21
C PHE A 90 3.15 -8.17 -19.61
N TRP A 91 2.34 -7.95 -20.65
CA TRP A 91 2.85 -7.95 -22.02
C TRP A 91 3.87 -6.83 -22.26
N ALA A 92 3.61 -5.63 -21.74
CA ALA A 92 4.56 -4.53 -21.85
C ALA A 92 5.91 -4.87 -21.20
N GLY A 93 5.91 -5.52 -20.05
CA GLY A 93 7.13 -5.98 -19.38
C GLY A 93 7.90 -7.01 -20.22
N VAL A 94 7.21 -8.01 -20.76
CA VAL A 94 7.78 -9.01 -21.67
C VAL A 94 8.44 -8.34 -22.88
N PHE A 95 7.75 -7.42 -23.56
CA PHE A 95 8.28 -6.72 -24.75
C PHE A 95 9.46 -5.79 -24.44
N THR A 96 9.44 -5.13 -23.27
CA THR A 96 10.46 -4.16 -22.88
C THR A 96 11.59 -4.75 -22.03
N ARG A 97 11.56 -6.07 -21.79
CA ARG A 97 12.48 -6.79 -20.89
C ARG A 97 12.56 -6.16 -19.49
N THR A 98 11.42 -5.72 -18.99
CA THR A 98 11.26 -5.22 -17.62
C THR A 98 10.33 -6.13 -16.83
N HIS A 99 10.34 -6.02 -15.49
CA HIS A 99 9.47 -6.84 -14.67
C HIS A 99 7.98 -6.69 -15.07
N PRO A 100 7.23 -7.78 -15.35
CA PRO A 100 5.86 -7.75 -15.87
C PRO A 100 4.87 -6.91 -15.03
N MET A 101 5.08 -6.85 -13.72
CA MET A 101 4.23 -6.10 -12.79
C MET A 101 4.69 -4.65 -12.54
N ARG A 102 5.86 -4.24 -13.04
CA ARG A 102 6.46 -2.96 -12.68
C ARG A 102 5.57 -1.77 -12.99
N ARG A 103 4.91 -1.77 -14.16
CA ARG A 103 4.04 -0.67 -14.58
C ARG A 103 2.71 -0.69 -13.83
N TYR A 104 2.21 -1.87 -13.49
CA TYR A 104 0.96 -2.04 -12.76
C TYR A 104 1.09 -1.58 -11.29
N GLU A 105 2.17 -1.96 -10.62
CA GLU A 105 2.38 -1.74 -9.18
C GLU A 105 2.92 -0.35 -8.85
N ARG A 106 3.71 0.25 -9.76
CA ARG A 106 4.36 1.55 -9.52
C ARG A 106 3.42 2.63 -8.99
N PRO A 107 2.24 2.87 -9.57
CA PRO A 107 1.37 3.95 -9.09
C PRO A 107 0.86 3.73 -7.66
N ALA A 108 0.64 2.46 -7.24
CA ALA A 108 0.22 2.15 -5.88
C ALA A 108 1.32 2.48 -4.85
N TYR A 109 2.57 2.10 -5.16
CA TYR A 109 3.74 2.47 -4.35
C TYR A 109 4.01 3.98 -4.34
N GLU A 110 3.87 4.67 -5.47
CA GLU A 110 4.01 6.13 -5.54
C GLU A 110 2.94 6.82 -4.68
N ARG A 111 1.70 6.33 -4.68
CA ARG A 111 0.61 6.84 -3.84
C ARG A 111 0.85 6.60 -2.35
N GLN A 112 1.34 5.41 -1.99
CA GLN A 112 1.74 5.09 -0.63
C GLN A 112 2.87 6.01 -0.16
N ALA A 113 3.93 6.18 -0.96
CA ALA A 113 5.04 7.04 -0.62
C ALA A 113 4.64 8.52 -0.49
N ALA A 114 3.78 9.01 -1.40
CA ALA A 114 3.24 10.36 -1.35
C ALA A 114 2.39 10.59 -0.09
N PHE A 115 1.56 9.61 0.28
CA PHE A 115 0.77 9.67 1.52
C PHE A 115 1.67 9.76 2.76
N LEU A 116 2.65 8.86 2.85
CA LEU A 116 3.57 8.81 3.98
C LEU A 116 4.39 10.10 4.09
N CYS A 117 4.76 10.71 2.97
CA CYS A 117 5.37 12.04 2.95
C CYS A 117 4.42 13.11 3.52
N ALA A 118 3.18 13.18 3.04
CA ALA A 118 2.19 14.14 3.51
C ALA A 118 1.81 13.93 4.99
N LEU A 119 1.85 12.68 5.47
CA LEU A 119 1.67 12.36 6.89
C LEU A 119 2.75 13.00 7.77
N THR A 120 3.99 13.15 7.27
CA THR A 120 5.07 13.81 8.03
C THR A 120 4.81 15.29 8.32
N ASP A 121 3.96 15.93 7.51
CA ASP A 121 3.58 17.33 7.67
C ASP A 121 2.31 17.45 8.53
N ALA A 122 1.34 16.56 8.32
CA ALA A 122 0.08 16.55 9.06
C ALA A 122 0.24 16.10 10.53
N ARG A 123 1.17 15.18 10.79
CA ARG A 123 1.45 14.59 12.13
C ARG A 123 2.96 14.55 12.35
N PRO A 124 3.61 15.68 12.68
CA PRO A 124 5.06 15.77 12.81
C PRO A 124 5.67 14.79 13.82
N GLU A 125 4.92 14.40 14.85
CA GLU A 125 5.32 13.40 15.84
C GLU A 125 5.50 11.99 15.23
N LEU A 126 4.82 11.69 14.11
CA LEU A 126 4.93 10.42 13.39
C LEU A 126 5.99 10.45 12.28
N ARG A 127 6.65 11.59 12.04
CA ARG A 127 7.61 11.77 10.94
C ARG A 127 8.67 10.67 10.86
N PRO A 128 9.36 10.26 11.94
CA PRO A 128 10.37 9.21 11.85
C PRO A 128 9.81 7.86 11.37
N LEU A 129 8.58 7.52 11.80
CA LEU A 129 7.90 6.29 11.42
C LEU A 129 7.44 6.35 9.96
N ALA A 130 6.80 7.46 9.57
CA ALA A 130 6.30 7.64 8.20
C ALA A 130 7.42 7.66 7.16
N LEU A 131 8.57 8.29 7.46
CA LEU A 131 9.75 8.26 6.58
C LEU A 131 10.34 6.86 6.47
N ARG A 132 10.47 6.13 7.58
CA ARG A 132 10.96 4.74 7.57
C ARG A 132 10.06 3.85 6.72
N GLU A 133 8.75 3.95 6.92
CA GLU A 133 7.75 3.19 6.18
C GLU A 133 7.78 3.54 4.68
N ARG A 134 7.95 4.82 4.34
CA ARG A 134 8.09 5.26 2.94
C ARG A 134 9.30 4.62 2.29
N ASP A 135 10.44 4.66 2.97
CA ASP A 135 11.70 4.13 2.45
C ASP A 135 11.63 2.60 2.31
N ALA A 136 10.98 1.91 3.25
CA ALA A 136 10.72 0.48 3.16
C ALA A 136 9.81 0.12 1.96
N ALA A 137 8.77 0.92 1.70
CA ALA A 137 7.88 0.73 0.55
C ALA A 137 8.62 0.92 -0.78
N LEU A 138 9.44 1.98 -0.89
CA LEU A 138 10.25 2.24 -2.08
C LEU A 138 11.32 1.17 -2.31
N ALA A 139 11.98 0.71 -1.24
CA ALA A 139 12.94 -0.39 -1.29
C ALA A 139 12.27 -1.69 -1.74
N SER A 140 11.07 -1.99 -1.22
CA SER A 140 10.28 -3.16 -1.62
C SER A 140 9.93 -3.12 -3.11
N PHE A 141 9.46 -1.97 -3.61
CA PHE A 141 9.18 -1.82 -5.03
C PHE A 141 10.44 -2.03 -5.90
N ALA A 142 11.58 -1.47 -5.49
CA ALA A 142 12.83 -1.63 -6.21
C ALA A 142 13.32 -3.09 -6.22
N ALA A 143 13.24 -3.78 -5.08
CA ALA A 143 13.66 -5.18 -4.96
C ALA A 143 12.77 -6.14 -5.75
N LEU A 144 11.44 -5.95 -5.69
CA LEU A 144 10.48 -6.85 -6.32
C LEU A 144 10.30 -6.57 -7.82
N TYR A 145 10.40 -5.30 -8.24
CA TYR A 145 10.00 -4.87 -9.59
C TYR A 145 11.05 -4.04 -10.34
N GLY A 146 12.19 -3.74 -9.70
CA GLY A 146 13.25 -2.89 -10.28
C GLY A 146 14.18 -3.59 -11.27
N GLY A 147 14.20 -4.93 -11.28
CA GLY A 147 15.10 -5.72 -12.12
C GLY A 147 14.82 -5.56 -13.62
N VAL A 148 15.87 -5.19 -14.37
CA VAL A 148 16.00 -5.51 -15.80
C VAL A 148 16.40 -6.98 -15.85
N GLN A 149 15.67 -7.84 -16.57
CA GLN A 149 16.16 -9.20 -16.76
C GLN A 149 17.47 -9.15 -17.57
N PRO A 150 18.53 -9.85 -17.14
CA PRO A 150 19.72 -9.96 -17.97
C PRO A 150 19.30 -10.54 -19.32
N SER A 151 19.68 -9.87 -20.40
CA SER A 151 19.54 -10.42 -21.75
C SER A 151 20.44 -11.64 -21.86
N GLU A 152 19.83 -12.82 -21.95
CA GLU A 152 20.48 -14.06 -22.41
C GLU A 152 21.01 -13.91 -23.84
#